data_AF-A0A068WV73-F1
#
_entry.id   AF-A0A068WV73-F1
#
_cell.length_a   1.000
_cell.length_b   1.000
_cell.length_c   1.000
_cell.angle_alpha   90.00
_cell.angle_beta   90.00
_cell.angle_gamma   90.00
#
_symmetry.space_group_name_H-M   'P 1'
#
loop_
_entity.id
_entity.type
_entity.pdbx_description
1 polymer ?
#
loop_
_entity_poly.entity_id
_entity_poly.type
_entity_poly.pdbx_seq_one_letter_code
_entity_poly.pdbx_strand_id
1 'polypeptide(L)'
;MYCLLGCLRCLLTLLNLILFIIFAAIGILGLLLKFSYPFAVTLMEKLVSHWPEKMLGEVVLFLQYYGTSLALVLIIIGFLVALIALLGVFALYCKYSCFGFAYMVLLMILIILELVLIIYLLAFPHKLYGTILTLLNCSFVHLRTNDSLSGPILGLWGVVGMANGNFCCGLHGPSDFDGMPPPFTYPPPCCGLNITVIKDPPHDQICNKTEAERLGVGGCKKKIEDFLGSYKGYYLWIVCSITVYKVLVFIVVCCLYKWWIWH
;
A
#
# COMPACT_ATOMS: atom_id res chain seq x y z
N MET A 1 -31.98 5.08 26.07
CA MET A 1 -31.31 5.52 24.81
C MET A 1 -30.01 6.30 25.05
N TYR A 2 -29.94 7.24 26.00
CA TYR A 2 -28.75 8.08 26.20
C TYR A 2 -27.48 7.33 26.63
N CYS A 3 -27.59 6.28 27.44
CA CYS A 3 -26.43 5.52 27.92
C CYS A 3 -25.78 4.67 26.81
N LEU A 4 -26.58 4.04 25.94
CA LEU A 4 -26.10 3.23 24.82
C LEU A 4 -25.39 4.10 23.76
N LEU A 5 -25.97 5.26 23.42
CA LEU A 5 -25.35 6.20 22.49
C LEU A 5 -24.04 6.80 23.06
N GLY A 6 -24.01 7.07 24.37
CA GLY A 6 -22.80 7.50 25.07
C GLY A 6 -21.70 6.44 25.05
N CYS A 7 -22.04 5.17 25.34
CA CYS A 7 -21.11 4.05 25.30
C CYS A 7 -20.55 3.83 23.88
N LEU A 8 -21.42 3.81 22.87
CA LEU A 8 -21.03 3.66 21.47
C LEU A 8 -20.14 4.81 21.00
N ARG A 9 -20.44 6.05 21.40
CA ARG A 9 -19.60 7.23 21.14
C ARG A 9 -18.21 7.08 21.75
N CYS A 10 -18.11 6.64 23.01
CA CYS A 10 -16.82 6.41 23.65
C CYS A 10 -16.02 5.30 22.95
N LEU A 11 -16.68 4.20 22.58
CA LEU A 11 -16.06 3.10 21.85
C LEU A 11 -15.52 3.55 20.49
N LEU A 12 -16.32 4.25 19.69
CA LEU A 12 -15.90 4.74 18.38
C LEU A 12 -14.79 5.80 18.48
N THR A 13 -14.82 6.62 19.52
CA THR A 13 -13.72 7.57 19.79
C THR A 13 -12.42 6.82 20.09
N LEU A 14 -12.48 5.79 20.94
CA LEU A 14 -11.33 4.95 21.26
C LEU A 14 -10.77 4.27 20.00
N LEU A 15 -11.64 3.71 19.16
CA LEU A 15 -11.23 3.06 17.90
C LEU A 15 -10.57 4.06 16.94
N ASN A 16 -11.14 5.26 16.76
CA ASN A 16 -10.51 6.31 15.94
C ASN A 16 -9.16 6.78 16.53
N LEU A 17 -9.04 6.84 17.86
CA LEU A 17 -7.77 7.17 18.51
C LEU A 17 -6.70 6.08 18.26
N ILE A 18 -7.09 4.80 18.37
CA ILE A 18 -6.20 3.68 18.05
C ILE A 18 -5.76 3.74 16.58
N LEU A 19 -6.70 3.96 15.66
CA LEU A 19 -6.40 4.13 14.24
C LEU A 19 -5.44 5.30 14.00
N PHE A 20 -5.68 6.45 14.66
CA PHE A 20 -4.77 7.59 14.59
C PHE A 20 -3.35 7.21 15.03
N ILE A 21 -3.19 6.55 16.18
CA ILE A 21 -1.89 6.15 16.71
C ILE A 21 -1.18 5.18 15.75
N ILE A 22 -1.89 4.16 15.26
CA ILE A 22 -1.33 3.16 14.35
C ILE A 22 -0.86 3.83 13.05
N PHE A 23 -1.71 4.62 12.41
CA PHE A 23 -1.38 5.24 11.12
C PHE A 23 -0.37 6.38 11.25
N ALA A 24 -0.35 7.11 12.37
CA ALA A 24 0.71 8.07 12.67
C ALA A 24 2.06 7.36 12.86
N ALA A 25 2.08 6.23 13.57
CA ALA A 25 3.28 5.41 13.70
C ALA A 25 3.78 4.88 12.35
N ILE A 26 2.88 4.45 11.45
CA ILE A 26 3.21 4.05 10.07
C ILE A 26 3.81 5.23 9.28
N GLY A 27 3.22 6.43 9.38
CA GLY A 27 3.74 7.62 8.71
C GLY A 27 5.12 8.04 9.24
N ILE A 28 5.31 8.01 10.56
CA ILE A 28 6.61 8.27 11.22
C ILE A 28 7.64 7.22 10.81
N LEU A 29 7.26 5.94 10.76
CA LEU A 29 8.11 4.87 10.26
C LEU A 29 8.56 5.17 8.82
N GLY A 30 7.64 5.59 7.95
CA GLY A 30 7.99 6.04 6.60
C GLY A 30 8.97 7.22 6.58
N LEU A 31 8.80 8.23 7.44
CA LEU A 31 9.76 9.34 7.56
C LEU A 31 11.14 8.86 8.02
N LEU A 32 11.19 7.98 9.02
CA LEU A 32 12.43 7.44 9.56
C LEU A 32 13.14 6.60 8.50
N LEU A 33 12.42 5.79 7.73
CA LEU A 33 12.97 5.02 6.61
C LEU A 33 13.52 5.94 5.50
N LYS A 34 12.89 7.09 5.25
CA LYS A 34 13.34 8.03 4.21
C LYS A 34 14.53 8.88 4.63
N PHE A 35 14.54 9.36 5.88
CA PHE A 35 15.47 10.40 6.32
C PHE A 35 16.52 9.94 7.34
N SER A 36 16.38 8.75 7.92
CA SER A 36 17.32 8.22 8.92
C SER A 36 17.96 6.92 8.45
N TYR A 37 19.15 7.06 7.85
CA TYR A 37 20.02 5.93 7.51
C TYR A 37 20.29 4.99 8.71
N PRO A 38 20.69 5.47 9.92
CA PRO A 38 20.96 4.57 11.04
C PRO A 38 19.71 3.87 11.55
N PHE A 39 18.53 4.50 11.49
CA PHE A 39 17.28 3.85 11.86
C PHE A 39 16.90 2.76 10.84
N ALA A 40 17.04 3.03 9.55
CA ALA A 40 16.80 2.04 8.51
C ALA A 40 17.66 0.80 8.75
N VAL A 41 18.97 0.97 8.96
CA VAL A 41 19.91 -0.13 9.26
C VAL A 41 19.56 -0.87 10.55
N THR A 42 19.26 -0.15 11.65
CA THR A 42 18.91 -0.79 12.93
C THR A 42 17.58 -1.57 12.85
N LEU A 43 16.61 -1.05 12.10
CA LEU A 43 15.35 -1.76 11.86
C LEU A 43 15.61 -3.03 11.05
N MET A 44 16.52 -2.98 10.06
CA MET A 44 16.94 -4.19 9.35
C MET A 44 17.52 -5.21 10.32
N GLU A 45 18.48 -4.84 11.16
CA GLU A 45 19.12 -5.76 12.12
C GLU A 45 18.12 -6.38 13.12
N LYS A 46 17.15 -5.61 13.60
CA LYS A 46 16.11 -6.10 14.52
C LYS A 46 15.08 -6.98 13.83
N LEU A 47 14.67 -6.64 12.61
CA LEU A 47 13.85 -7.54 11.82
C LEU A 47 14.61 -8.83 11.58
N VAL A 48 15.91 -8.74 11.23
CA VAL A 48 16.84 -9.85 10.93
C VAL A 48 16.98 -10.87 12.06
N SER A 49 16.88 -10.43 13.31
CA SER A 49 17.06 -11.29 14.48
C SER A 49 15.79 -11.97 14.99
N HIS A 50 14.59 -11.55 14.57
CA HIS A 50 13.33 -12.06 15.14
C HIS A 50 12.50 -12.94 14.19
N TRP A 51 12.77 -12.92 12.90
CA TRP A 51 11.95 -13.59 11.88
C TRP A 51 12.72 -14.71 11.16
N PRO A 52 12.01 -15.68 10.53
CA PRO A 52 12.66 -16.77 9.81
C PRO A 52 13.54 -16.25 8.66
N GLU A 53 14.81 -16.70 8.62
CA GLU A 53 15.89 -16.18 7.77
C GLU A 53 15.53 -16.02 6.27
N LYS A 54 14.60 -16.83 5.76
CA LYS A 54 14.21 -16.84 4.34
C LYS A 54 13.38 -15.63 3.90
N MET A 55 12.51 -15.08 4.76
CA MET A 55 11.70 -13.89 4.39
C MET A 55 12.44 -12.57 4.59
N LEU A 56 13.58 -12.63 5.25
CA LEU A 56 14.03 -11.51 6.04
C LEU A 56 15.15 -10.73 5.38
N GLY A 57 16.10 -11.42 4.77
CA GLY A 57 17.02 -10.75 3.85
C GLY A 57 16.28 -10.17 2.63
N GLU A 58 15.14 -10.75 2.21
CA GLU A 58 14.37 -10.27 1.05
C GLU A 58 13.74 -8.92 1.34
N VAL A 59 13.10 -8.79 2.51
CA VAL A 59 12.48 -7.54 2.96
C VAL A 59 13.53 -6.45 3.22
N VAL A 60 14.66 -6.81 3.81
CA VAL A 60 15.76 -5.88 4.11
C VAL A 60 16.39 -5.32 2.83
N LEU A 61 16.73 -6.18 1.89
CA LEU A 61 17.37 -5.74 0.66
C LEU A 61 16.36 -5.05 -0.29
N PHE A 62 15.08 -5.42 -0.21
CA PHE A 62 14.00 -4.68 -0.85
C PHE A 62 13.86 -3.25 -0.31
N LEU A 63 13.91 -3.10 1.01
CA LEU A 63 13.90 -1.79 1.67
C LEU A 63 15.21 -1.02 1.44
N GLN A 64 16.34 -1.67 1.18
CA GLN A 64 17.59 -0.98 0.86
C GLN A 64 17.63 -0.49 -0.59
N TYR A 65 17.10 -1.29 -1.53
CA TYR A 65 17.09 -0.96 -2.96
C TYR A 65 15.90 -0.07 -3.37
N TYR A 66 14.73 -0.24 -2.74
CA TYR A 66 13.50 0.51 -3.04
C TYR A 66 12.92 1.26 -1.83
N GLY A 67 13.71 1.42 -0.76
CA GLY A 67 13.28 2.02 0.50
C GLY A 67 12.68 3.40 0.37
N THR A 68 13.26 4.25 -0.48
CA THR A 68 12.76 5.61 -0.71
C THR A 68 11.32 5.59 -1.22
N SER A 69 11.00 4.65 -2.08
CA SER A 69 9.69 4.53 -2.70
C SER A 69 8.63 3.99 -1.75
N LEU A 70 8.96 2.91 -1.03
CA LEU A 70 8.07 2.38 0.00
C LEU A 70 7.83 3.40 1.11
N ALA A 71 8.89 4.08 1.55
CA ALA A 71 8.82 5.11 2.57
C ALA A 71 7.86 6.23 2.15
N LEU A 72 7.90 6.68 0.89
CA LEU A 72 6.97 7.68 0.36
C LEU A 72 5.50 7.23 0.46
N VAL A 73 5.19 5.98 0.06
CA VAL A 73 3.83 5.44 0.15
C VAL A 73 3.37 5.36 1.62
N LEU A 74 4.24 4.88 2.52
CA LEU A 74 3.95 4.82 3.96
C LEU A 74 3.72 6.20 4.57
N ILE A 75 4.49 7.21 4.17
CA ILE A 75 4.31 8.61 4.61
C ILE A 75 2.94 9.12 4.16
N ILE A 76 2.63 9.03 2.86
CA ILE A 76 1.41 9.62 2.29
C ILE A 76 0.17 8.93 2.87
N ILE A 77 0.10 7.60 2.80
CA ILE A 77 -1.07 6.85 3.27
C ILE A 77 -1.17 6.94 4.81
N GLY A 78 -0.04 6.81 5.52
CA GLY A 78 0.01 6.87 6.97
C GLY A 78 -0.54 8.18 7.51
N PHE A 79 0.02 9.32 7.08
CA PHE A 79 -0.45 10.61 7.58
C PHE A 79 -1.84 10.98 7.08
N LEU A 80 -2.20 10.64 5.83
CA LEU A 80 -3.54 10.91 5.33
C LEU A 80 -4.60 10.21 6.19
N VAL A 81 -4.45 8.90 6.43
CA VAL A 81 -5.41 8.15 7.24
C VAL A 81 -5.38 8.60 8.70
N ALA A 82 -4.21 8.94 9.25
CA ALA A 82 -4.10 9.48 10.61
C ALA A 82 -4.88 10.80 10.75
N LEU A 83 -4.78 11.73 9.80
CA LEU A 83 -5.54 12.98 9.82
C LEU A 83 -7.06 12.73 9.78
N ILE A 84 -7.51 11.78 8.98
CA ILE A 84 -8.93 11.39 8.92
C ILE A 84 -9.40 10.82 10.26
N ALA A 85 -8.61 9.94 10.88
CA ALA A 85 -8.91 9.37 12.18
C ALA A 85 -8.94 10.44 13.29
N LEU A 86 -8.01 11.40 13.25
CA LEU A 86 -7.97 12.54 14.18
C LEU A 86 -9.19 13.44 14.03
N LEU A 87 -9.61 13.74 12.79
CA LEU A 87 -10.87 14.43 12.53
C LEU A 87 -12.07 13.65 13.09
N GLY A 88 -12.04 12.32 13.02
CA GLY A 88 -13.06 11.47 13.64
C GLY A 88 -13.13 11.59 15.16
N VAL A 89 -11.97 11.66 15.84
CA VAL A 89 -11.91 11.91 17.29
C VAL A 89 -12.53 13.28 17.62
N PHE A 90 -12.18 14.33 16.87
CA PHE A 90 -12.75 15.66 17.08
C PHE A 90 -14.25 15.71 16.75
N ALA A 91 -14.69 15.08 15.67
CA ALA A 91 -16.10 15.01 15.28
C ALA A 91 -16.96 14.28 16.32
N LEU A 92 -16.40 13.24 16.97
CA LEU A 92 -17.09 12.50 18.01
C LEU A 92 -17.02 13.22 19.36
N TYR A 93 -15.96 13.93 19.71
CA TYR A 93 -15.78 14.52 21.04
C TYR A 93 -16.17 16.00 21.14
N CYS A 94 -15.76 16.82 20.18
CA CYS A 94 -15.88 18.27 20.22
C CYS A 94 -17.23 18.74 19.68
N LYS A 95 -18.00 19.51 20.47
CA LYS A 95 -19.32 20.07 20.09
C LYS A 95 -19.34 21.04 18.89
N TYR A 96 -18.21 21.23 18.21
CA TYR A 96 -18.11 22.12 17.07
C TYR A 96 -18.72 21.47 15.83
N SER A 97 -19.88 21.97 15.41
CA SER A 97 -20.66 21.47 14.27
C SER A 97 -19.87 21.41 12.95
N CYS A 98 -18.84 22.23 12.77
CA CYS A 98 -18.01 22.25 11.55
C CYS A 98 -17.20 20.96 11.37
N PHE A 99 -16.55 20.45 12.42
CA PHE A 99 -15.75 19.22 12.34
C PHE A 99 -16.62 17.99 12.10
N GLY A 100 -17.79 17.93 12.75
CA GLY A 100 -18.78 16.88 12.50
C GLY A 100 -19.26 16.87 11.05
N PHE A 101 -19.60 18.04 10.49
CA PHE A 101 -20.03 18.16 9.10
C PHE A 101 -18.94 17.76 8.10
N ALA A 102 -17.72 18.30 8.25
CA ALA A 102 -16.59 17.97 7.38
C ALA A 102 -16.29 16.46 7.41
N TYR A 103 -16.31 15.85 8.59
CA TYR A 103 -16.07 14.42 8.74
C TYR A 103 -17.19 13.56 8.12
N MET A 104 -18.46 13.97 8.25
CA MET A 104 -19.58 13.29 7.58
C MET A 104 -19.46 13.32 6.06
N VAL A 105 -19.16 14.48 5.48
CA VAL A 105 -18.97 14.61 4.01
C VAL A 105 -17.82 13.72 3.55
N LEU A 106 -16.70 13.72 4.28
CA LEU A 106 -15.55 12.88 3.97
C LEU A 106 -15.90 11.38 4.03
N LEU A 107 -16.58 10.93 5.10
CA LEU A 107 -17.01 9.54 5.22
C LEU A 107 -17.95 9.13 4.08
N MET A 108 -18.88 10.01 3.69
CA MET A 108 -19.78 9.75 2.57
C MET A 108 -19.02 9.54 1.26
N ILE A 109 -18.04 10.40 0.95
CA ILE A 109 -17.20 10.25 -0.24
C ILE A 109 -16.46 8.91 -0.20
N LEU A 110 -15.86 8.57 0.94
CA LEU A 110 -15.13 7.31 1.10
C LEU A 110 -16.04 6.08 0.97
N ILE A 111 -17.24 6.11 1.54
CA ILE A 111 -18.22 5.02 1.43
C ILE A 111 -18.66 4.85 -0.03
N ILE A 112 -18.95 5.95 -0.74
CA ILE A 112 -19.34 5.88 -2.16
C ILE A 112 -18.21 5.27 -3.00
N LEU A 113 -16.97 5.73 -2.81
CA LEU A 113 -15.79 5.19 -3.51
C LEU A 113 -15.61 3.69 -3.23
N GLU A 114 -15.77 3.26 -1.98
CA GLU A 114 -15.70 1.84 -1.62
C GLU A 114 -16.83 1.01 -2.22
N LEU A 115 -18.06 1.52 -2.22
CA LEU A 115 -19.20 0.82 -2.82
C LEU A 115 -19.02 0.65 -4.33
N VAL A 116 -18.55 1.69 -5.03
CA VAL A 116 -18.21 1.59 -6.46
C VAL A 116 -17.15 0.51 -6.66
N LEU A 117 -16.12 0.47 -5.82
CA LEU A 117 -15.07 -0.54 -5.89
C LEU A 117 -15.61 -1.95 -5.61
N ILE A 118 -16.42 -2.16 -4.57
CA ILE A 118 -17.05 -3.45 -4.25
C ILE A 118 -17.93 -3.92 -5.41
N ILE A 119 -18.79 -3.06 -5.94
CA ILE A 119 -19.67 -3.38 -7.07
C ILE A 119 -18.82 -3.76 -8.28
N TYR A 120 -17.75 -3.01 -8.58
CA TYR A 120 -16.84 -3.32 -9.67
C TYR A 120 -16.16 -4.69 -9.49
N LEU A 121 -15.70 -5.00 -8.27
CA LEU A 121 -15.04 -6.27 -7.94
C LEU A 121 -15.97 -7.48 -8.07
N LEU A 122 -17.26 -7.30 -7.75
CA LEU A 122 -18.28 -8.35 -7.79
C LEU A 122 -18.87 -8.52 -9.19
N ALA A 123 -19.20 -7.42 -9.87
CA ALA A 123 -19.86 -7.42 -11.17
C ALA A 123 -18.91 -7.79 -12.33
N PHE A 124 -17.64 -7.41 -12.24
CA PHE A 124 -16.68 -7.62 -13.32
C PHE A 124 -15.40 -8.34 -12.87
N PRO A 125 -15.50 -9.55 -12.29
CA PRO A 125 -14.35 -10.32 -11.85
C PRO A 125 -13.29 -10.45 -12.96
N HIS A 126 -13.71 -10.74 -14.19
CA HIS A 126 -12.80 -10.90 -15.32
C HIS A 126 -12.21 -9.57 -15.81
N LYS A 127 -12.97 -8.46 -15.74
CA LYS A 127 -12.44 -7.15 -16.19
C LYS A 127 -11.45 -6.56 -15.20
N LEU A 128 -11.53 -6.91 -13.91
CA LEU A 128 -10.53 -6.51 -12.91
C LEU A 128 -9.13 -6.92 -13.31
N TYR A 129 -8.94 -8.19 -13.72
CA TYR A 129 -7.64 -8.66 -14.18
C TYR A 129 -7.19 -7.84 -15.38
N GLY A 130 -8.06 -7.63 -16.37
CA GLY A 130 -7.76 -6.78 -17.52
C GLY A 130 -7.39 -5.34 -17.13
N THR A 131 -8.09 -4.72 -16.20
CA THR A 131 -7.79 -3.36 -15.71
C THR A 131 -6.47 -3.31 -14.97
N ILE A 132 -6.20 -4.28 -14.11
CA ILE A 132 -4.96 -4.33 -13.31
C ILE A 132 -3.77 -4.60 -14.21
N LEU A 133 -3.90 -5.51 -15.18
CA LEU A 133 -2.90 -5.72 -16.23
C LEU A 133 -2.69 -4.46 -17.07
N THR A 134 -3.76 -3.72 -17.38
CA THR A 134 -3.66 -2.44 -18.10
C THR A 134 -2.92 -1.40 -17.28
N LEU A 135 -3.23 -1.26 -15.99
CA LEU A 135 -2.54 -0.36 -15.06
C LEU A 135 -1.07 -0.73 -14.90
N LEU A 136 -0.76 -2.02 -14.76
CA LEU A 136 0.61 -2.53 -14.74
C LEU A 136 1.32 -2.27 -16.06
N ASN A 137 0.63 -2.38 -17.18
CA ASN A 137 1.19 -2.03 -18.49
C ASN A 137 1.48 -0.51 -18.60
N CYS A 138 0.57 0.33 -18.10
CA CYS A 138 0.79 1.78 -18.00
C CYS A 138 1.98 2.13 -17.11
N SER A 139 2.30 1.31 -16.10
CA SER A 139 3.47 1.54 -15.25
C SER A 139 4.79 1.56 -16.03
N PHE A 140 4.91 0.79 -17.13
CA PHE A 140 6.08 0.84 -18.01
C PHE A 140 6.19 2.15 -18.80
N VAL A 141 5.07 2.83 -19.07
CA VAL A 141 5.09 4.16 -19.70
C VAL A 141 5.73 5.16 -18.74
N HIS A 142 5.31 5.15 -17.47
CA HIS A 142 5.88 6.01 -16.43
C HIS A 142 7.39 5.77 -16.27
N LEU A 143 7.83 4.51 -16.24
CA LEU A 143 9.24 4.12 -16.22
C LEU A 143 10.05 4.69 -17.39
N ARG A 144 9.48 4.74 -18.61
CA ARG A 144 10.14 5.32 -19.79
C ARG A 144 10.21 6.84 -19.74
N THR A 145 9.24 7.49 -19.10
CA THR A 145 9.18 8.95 -18.98
C THR A 145 10.04 9.52 -17.85
N ASN A 146 10.61 8.67 -16.97
CA ASN A 146 11.41 9.08 -15.80
C ASN A 146 10.70 10.14 -14.95
N ASP A 147 9.48 9.82 -14.55
CA ASP A 147 8.71 10.66 -13.64
C ASP A 147 8.98 10.30 -12.16
N SER A 148 8.40 11.07 -11.24
CA SER A 148 8.53 10.83 -9.79
C SER A 148 8.00 9.47 -9.32
N LEU A 149 7.24 8.76 -10.16
CA LEU A 149 6.67 7.44 -9.90
C LEU A 149 7.56 6.30 -10.40
N SER A 150 8.58 6.58 -11.21
CA SER A 150 9.44 5.57 -11.82
C SER A 150 10.19 4.72 -10.77
N GLY A 151 10.77 5.35 -9.75
CA GLY A 151 11.41 4.64 -8.64
C GLY A 151 10.45 3.72 -7.87
N PRO A 152 9.26 4.19 -7.46
CA PRO A 152 8.24 3.34 -6.84
C PRO A 152 7.73 2.20 -7.69
N ILE A 153 7.54 2.44 -8.99
CA ILE A 153 7.11 1.41 -9.91
C ILE A 153 8.19 0.34 -10.07
N LEU A 154 9.46 0.72 -10.18
CA LEU A 154 10.56 -0.24 -10.25
C LEU A 154 10.62 -1.12 -9.00
N GLY A 155 10.34 -0.53 -7.82
CA GLY A 155 10.23 -1.26 -6.57
C GLY A 155 9.08 -2.24 -6.52
N LEU A 156 7.91 -1.82 -6.97
CA LEU A 156 6.77 -2.72 -7.10
C LEU A 156 7.13 -3.95 -7.95
N TRP A 157 7.81 -3.75 -9.08
CA TRP A 157 8.25 -4.85 -9.95
C TRP A 157 9.32 -5.76 -9.31
N GLY A 158 10.16 -5.22 -8.44
CA GLY A 158 11.07 -6.02 -7.60
C GLY A 158 10.33 -7.01 -6.70
N VAL A 159 9.27 -6.59 -6.00
CA VAL A 159 8.45 -7.48 -5.14
C VAL A 159 7.66 -8.48 -5.96
N VAL A 160 6.96 -8.00 -6.99
CA VAL A 160 6.08 -8.83 -7.80
C VAL A 160 6.87 -9.93 -8.49
N GLY A 161 8.07 -9.57 -8.99
CA GLY A 161 8.99 -10.49 -9.63
C GLY A 161 9.44 -11.63 -8.71
N MET A 162 9.69 -11.36 -7.43
CA MET A 162 10.20 -12.36 -6.47
C MET A 162 9.12 -13.13 -5.68
N ALA A 163 7.86 -12.69 -5.71
CA ALA A 163 6.79 -13.25 -4.87
C ALA A 163 6.70 -14.80 -4.96
N ASN A 164 6.39 -15.47 -3.85
CA ASN A 164 6.24 -16.94 -3.78
C ASN A 164 7.46 -17.76 -4.25
N GLY A 165 8.68 -17.19 -4.26
CA GLY A 165 9.92 -17.92 -4.54
C GLY A 165 10.14 -18.32 -6.01
N ASN A 166 9.21 -17.98 -6.91
CA ASN A 166 9.35 -18.18 -8.36
C ASN A 166 9.57 -16.84 -9.06
N PHE A 167 10.74 -16.65 -9.66
CA PHE A 167 11.07 -15.40 -10.35
C PHE A 167 10.22 -15.20 -11.61
N CYS A 168 9.78 -13.97 -11.81
CA CYS A 168 9.17 -13.50 -13.05
C CYS A 168 9.66 -12.07 -13.37
N CYS A 169 9.61 -11.69 -14.63
CA CYS A 169 10.09 -10.39 -15.09
C CYS A 169 9.06 -9.70 -15.98
N GLY A 170 8.68 -8.47 -15.63
CA GLY A 170 7.71 -7.70 -16.40
C GLY A 170 6.35 -8.41 -16.46
N LEU A 171 5.46 -7.93 -17.32
CA LEU A 171 4.15 -8.55 -17.50
C LEU A 171 4.23 -9.73 -18.48
N HIS A 172 4.90 -9.51 -19.60
CA HIS A 172 5.14 -10.43 -20.70
C HIS A 172 6.58 -10.94 -20.74
N GLY A 173 7.52 -10.23 -20.12
CA GLY A 173 8.92 -10.63 -20.04
C GLY A 173 9.87 -9.45 -19.83
N PRO A 174 11.19 -9.67 -19.95
CA PRO A 174 12.21 -8.63 -19.82
C PRO A 174 12.03 -7.45 -20.77
N SER A 175 11.57 -7.69 -22.00
CA SER A 175 11.36 -6.65 -23.01
C SER A 175 10.38 -5.55 -22.58
N ASP A 176 9.53 -5.78 -21.57
CA ASP A 176 8.64 -4.72 -21.06
C ASP A 176 9.40 -3.54 -20.45
N PHE A 177 10.64 -3.77 -20.00
CA PHE A 177 11.55 -2.76 -19.46
C PHE A 177 12.42 -2.08 -20.53
N ASP A 178 12.22 -2.40 -21.81
CA ASP A 178 12.94 -1.73 -22.89
C ASP A 178 12.59 -0.24 -22.99
N GLY A 179 13.60 0.57 -23.28
CA GLY A 179 13.46 2.02 -23.46
C GLY A 179 13.45 2.84 -22.17
N MET A 180 13.76 2.23 -21.02
CA MET A 180 14.00 3.00 -19.80
C MET A 180 15.25 3.89 -19.94
N PRO A 181 15.17 5.18 -19.59
CA PRO A 181 16.33 6.06 -19.64
C PRO A 181 17.33 5.73 -18.51
N PRO A 182 18.63 5.98 -18.72
CA PRO A 182 19.61 5.94 -17.63
C PRO A 182 19.17 6.89 -16.49
N PRO A 183 19.38 6.53 -15.21
CA PRO A 183 20.19 5.43 -14.70
C PRO A 183 19.41 4.14 -14.40
N PHE A 184 18.16 4.00 -14.84
CA PHE A 184 17.35 2.84 -14.47
C PHE A 184 17.86 1.55 -15.10
N THR A 185 17.82 0.48 -14.32
CA THR A 185 18.26 -0.86 -14.70
C THR A 185 17.12 -1.85 -14.49
N TYR A 186 17.24 -3.05 -15.04
CA TYR A 186 16.16 -4.03 -14.93
C TYR A 186 16.06 -4.49 -13.47
N PRO A 187 14.84 -4.79 -12.96
CA PRO A 187 14.70 -5.30 -11.60
C PRO A 187 15.50 -6.59 -11.36
N PRO A 188 16.12 -6.78 -10.17
CA PRO A 188 16.83 -8.01 -9.81
C PRO A 188 16.13 -9.34 -10.15
N PRO A 189 14.81 -9.52 -9.94
CA PRO A 189 14.13 -10.78 -10.31
C PRO A 189 14.19 -11.11 -11.81
N CYS A 190 14.44 -10.13 -12.68
CA CYS A 190 14.62 -10.35 -14.12
C CYS A 190 15.89 -11.12 -14.46
N CYS A 191 16.89 -11.08 -13.58
CA CYS A 191 18.12 -11.84 -13.72
C CYS A 191 18.13 -13.08 -12.79
N GLY A 192 16.95 -13.54 -12.33
CA GLY A 192 16.86 -14.67 -11.39
C GLY A 192 17.57 -14.41 -10.06
N LEU A 193 17.87 -13.15 -9.77
CA LEU A 193 18.54 -12.75 -8.54
C LEU A 193 17.49 -12.51 -7.48
N ASN A 194 17.66 -13.18 -6.35
CA ASN A 194 16.97 -12.78 -5.15
C ASN A 194 17.63 -11.50 -4.62
N ILE A 195 16.82 -10.58 -4.12
CA ILE A 195 17.33 -9.32 -3.55
C ILE A 195 18.25 -9.64 -2.35
N THR A 196 18.10 -10.82 -1.72
CA THR A 196 18.97 -11.40 -0.67
C THR A 196 20.41 -11.73 -1.06
N VAL A 197 20.69 -11.95 -2.34
CA VAL A 197 22.03 -12.37 -2.82
C VAL A 197 22.97 -11.16 -2.97
N ILE A 198 22.41 -9.94 -2.90
CA ILE A 198 23.14 -8.67 -2.94
C ILE A 198 23.77 -8.42 -1.55
N LYS A 199 24.81 -9.19 -1.20
CA LYS A 199 25.47 -9.14 0.13
C LYS A 199 26.49 -8.01 0.32
N ASP A 200 26.73 -7.23 -0.71
CA ASP A 200 27.45 -5.95 -0.68
C ASP A 200 26.75 -5.07 -1.71
N PRO A 201 26.94 -3.74 -1.75
CA PRO A 201 26.62 -2.97 -2.94
C PRO A 201 27.80 -3.09 -3.92
N PRO A 202 27.90 -4.08 -4.82
CA PRO A 202 28.80 -3.91 -5.94
C PRO A 202 28.10 -2.97 -6.90
N HIS A 203 28.85 -1.98 -7.33
CA HIS A 203 28.58 -1.14 -8.49
C HIS A 203 28.35 -1.94 -9.80
N ASP A 204 28.42 -3.29 -9.73
CA ASP A 204 28.68 -4.19 -10.86
C ASP A 204 27.66 -5.32 -11.03
N GLN A 205 26.62 -5.45 -10.18
CA GLN A 205 25.54 -6.43 -10.39
C GLN A 205 24.25 -5.74 -10.86
N ILE A 206 24.43 -4.86 -11.85
CA ILE A 206 23.35 -4.27 -12.62
C ILE A 206 22.74 -5.38 -13.48
N CYS A 207 21.49 -5.75 -13.21
CA CYS A 207 20.72 -6.57 -14.13
C CYS A 207 20.55 -5.73 -15.42
N ASN A 208 21.39 -6.05 -16.41
CA ASN A 208 21.38 -5.39 -17.70
C ASN A 208 20.46 -6.16 -18.65
N LYS A 209 20.09 -5.50 -19.76
CA LYS A 209 19.22 -6.08 -20.78
C LYS A 209 19.74 -7.46 -21.25
N THR A 210 21.02 -7.55 -21.57
CA THR A 210 21.64 -8.76 -22.13
C THR A 210 21.52 -9.96 -21.19
N GLU A 211 21.71 -9.76 -19.88
CA GLU A 211 21.62 -10.82 -18.88
C GLU A 211 20.17 -11.23 -18.63
N ALA A 212 19.24 -10.26 -18.55
CA ALA A 212 17.82 -10.55 -18.40
C ALA A 212 17.26 -11.32 -19.61
N GLU A 213 17.68 -10.97 -20.82
CA GLU A 213 17.32 -11.69 -22.05
C GLU A 213 17.96 -13.08 -22.11
N ARG A 214 19.23 -13.22 -21.69
CA ARG A 214 19.93 -14.51 -21.66
C ARG A 214 19.25 -15.51 -20.73
N LEU A 215 18.82 -15.06 -19.56
CA LEU A 215 18.15 -15.91 -18.56
C LEU A 215 16.70 -16.20 -18.92
N GLY A 216 16.06 -15.37 -19.76
CA GLY A 216 14.75 -15.66 -20.35
C GLY A 216 13.65 -15.87 -19.31
N VAL A 217 13.72 -15.17 -18.17
CA VAL A 217 12.74 -15.29 -17.09
C VAL A 217 11.34 -14.91 -17.62
N GLY A 218 10.35 -15.78 -17.39
CA GLY A 218 8.99 -15.58 -17.91
C GLY A 218 8.26 -14.37 -17.30
N GLY A 219 7.23 -13.91 -18.00
CA GLY A 219 6.38 -12.79 -17.55
C GLY A 219 5.56 -13.08 -16.28
N CYS A 220 5.30 -12.05 -15.49
CA CYS A 220 4.53 -12.14 -14.23
C CYS A 220 3.02 -12.24 -14.42
N LYS A 221 2.49 -12.07 -15.64
CA LYS A 221 1.04 -11.99 -15.88
C LYS A 221 0.23 -13.12 -15.23
N LYS A 222 0.60 -14.37 -15.50
CA LYS A 222 -0.12 -15.53 -14.96
C LYS A 222 -0.04 -15.59 -13.43
N LYS A 223 1.14 -15.30 -12.88
CA LYS A 223 1.37 -15.25 -11.43
C LYS A 223 0.52 -14.18 -10.74
N ILE A 224 0.38 -13.02 -11.37
CA ILE A 224 -0.49 -11.94 -10.92
C ILE A 224 -1.96 -12.39 -10.97
N GLU A 225 -2.41 -12.96 -12.09
CA GLU A 225 -3.77 -13.50 -12.21
C GLU A 225 -4.09 -14.55 -11.13
N ASP A 226 -3.17 -15.50 -10.89
CA ASP A 226 -3.29 -16.55 -9.87
C ASP A 226 -3.34 -15.96 -8.44
N PHE A 227 -2.48 -14.97 -8.15
CA PHE A 227 -2.48 -14.25 -6.88
C PHE A 227 -3.80 -13.51 -6.66
N LEU A 228 -4.25 -12.73 -7.64
CA LEU A 228 -5.52 -12.01 -7.54
C LEU A 228 -6.70 -12.96 -7.40
N GLY A 229 -6.71 -14.10 -8.08
CA GLY A 229 -7.73 -15.13 -7.90
C GLY A 229 -7.77 -15.68 -6.47
N SER A 230 -6.59 -15.97 -5.91
CA SER A 230 -6.47 -16.60 -4.59
C SER A 230 -6.85 -15.66 -3.44
N TYR A 231 -6.50 -14.38 -3.54
CA TYR A 231 -6.71 -13.40 -2.45
C TYR A 231 -7.98 -12.55 -2.61
N LYS A 232 -8.74 -12.70 -3.71
CA LYS A 232 -9.97 -11.95 -3.95
C LYS A 232 -10.95 -12.01 -2.79
N GLY A 233 -11.16 -13.20 -2.22
CA GLY A 233 -12.09 -13.42 -1.12
C GLY A 233 -11.67 -12.65 0.14
N TYR A 234 -10.39 -12.71 0.50
CA TYR A 234 -9.84 -11.98 1.64
C TYR A 234 -9.96 -10.46 1.46
N TYR A 235 -9.63 -9.95 0.27
CA TYR A 235 -9.74 -8.52 -0.01
C TYR A 235 -11.19 -8.02 0.11
N LEU A 236 -12.15 -8.75 -0.45
CA LEU A 236 -13.58 -8.42 -0.33
C LEU A 236 -14.03 -8.37 1.15
N TRP A 237 -13.58 -9.33 1.96
CA TRP A 237 -13.93 -9.38 3.38
C TRP A 237 -13.39 -8.16 4.16
N ILE A 238 -12.13 -7.77 3.88
CA ILE A 238 -11.50 -6.60 4.52
C ILE A 238 -12.26 -5.33 4.14
N VAL A 239 -12.50 -5.10 2.85
CA VAL A 239 -13.19 -3.89 2.38
C VAL A 239 -14.60 -3.81 2.94
N CYS A 240 -15.36 -4.92 2.93
CA CYS A 240 -16.70 -4.94 3.51
C CYS A 240 -16.70 -4.59 5.01
N SER A 241 -15.74 -5.12 5.78
CA SER A 241 -15.61 -4.83 7.21
C SER A 241 -15.32 -3.35 7.47
N ILE A 242 -14.45 -2.74 6.66
CA ILE A 242 -14.14 -1.30 6.73
C ILE A 242 -15.37 -0.46 6.39
N THR A 243 -16.13 -0.83 5.35
CA THR A 243 -17.34 -0.10 4.96
C THR A 243 -18.40 -0.17 6.06
N VAL A 244 -18.63 -1.33 6.68
CA VAL A 244 -19.56 -1.46 7.82
C VAL A 244 -19.13 -0.56 8.98
N TYR A 245 -17.84 -0.55 9.33
CA TYR A 245 -17.32 0.35 10.36
C TYR A 245 -17.59 1.82 10.02
N LYS A 246 -17.32 2.26 8.79
CA LYS A 246 -17.56 3.64 8.35
C LYS A 246 -19.03 4.03 8.41
N VAL A 247 -19.94 3.13 8.01
CA VAL A 247 -21.39 3.35 8.09
C VAL A 247 -21.84 3.51 9.55
N LEU A 248 -21.34 2.67 10.46
CA LEU A 248 -21.64 2.78 11.89
C LEU A 248 -21.17 4.13 12.45
N VAL A 249 -19.94 4.54 12.13
CA VAL A 249 -19.41 5.85 12.55
C VAL A 249 -20.27 6.99 11.97
N PHE A 250 -20.61 6.92 10.69
CA PHE A 250 -21.42 7.92 10.01
C PHE A 250 -22.78 8.11 10.70
N ILE A 251 -23.50 7.01 10.97
CA ILE A 251 -24.80 7.05 11.67
C ILE A 251 -24.67 7.73 13.04
N VAL A 252 -23.66 7.37 13.83
CA VAL A 252 -23.44 7.95 15.16
C VAL A 252 -23.14 9.44 15.07
N VAL A 253 -22.29 9.87 14.13
CA VAL A 253 -21.98 11.29 13.93
C VAL A 253 -23.23 12.06 13.48
N CYS A 254 -24.07 11.50 12.59
CA CYS A 254 -25.34 12.11 12.21
C CYS A 254 -26.28 12.29 13.41
N CYS A 255 -26.40 11.28 14.29
CA CYS A 255 -27.20 11.37 15.50
C CYS A 255 -26.67 12.46 16.45
N LEU A 256 -25.35 12.57 16.61
CA LEU A 256 -24.71 13.60 17.44
C LEU A 256 -24.87 15.00 16.85
N TYR A 257 -24.73 15.14 15.54
CA TYR A 257 -24.90 16.41 14.83
C TYR A 257 -26.32 16.93 14.95
N LYS A 258 -27.33 16.05 14.78
CA LYS A 258 -28.73 16.39 15.03
C LYS A 258 -28.94 16.83 16.48
N TRP A 259 -28.25 16.24 17.45
CA TRP A 259 -28.39 16.64 18.85
C TRP A 259 -27.79 18.03 19.13
N TRP A 260 -26.64 18.38 18.53
CA TRP A 260 -26.00 19.71 18.70
C TRP A 260 -26.70 20.86 17.98
N ILE A 261 -27.51 20.60 16.97
CA ILE A 261 -28.32 21.65 16.33
C ILE A 261 -29.51 22.06 17.21
N TRP A 262 -30.03 21.14 18.01
CA TRP A 262 -31.25 21.34 18.80
C TRP A 262 -30.99 21.71 20.27
N HIS A 263 -29.72 21.80 20.69
CA HIS A 263 -29.28 22.15 22.05
C HIS A 263 -28.00 22.99 22.02
#